data_AF-A0AAU0PXE8-F1
#
_entry.id   AF-A0AAU0PXE8-F1
#
_cell.length_a   1.000
_cell.length_b   1.000
_cell.length_c   1.000
_cell.angle_alpha   90.00
_cell.angle_beta   90.00
_cell.angle_gamma   90.00
#
_symmetry.space_group_name_H-M   'P 1'
#
loop_
_entity.id
_entity.type
_entity.pdbx_description
1 polymer ?
#
loop_
_entity_poly.entity_id
_entity_poly.type
_entity_poly.pdbx_seq_one_letter_code
_entity_poly.pdbx_strand_id
1 'polypeptide(L)'
;MMKETSLYRAHIVEEPEFERYYAFDERYPGERIEWGKPIGWEPSKEYVERFKTNKWIEPATDKWFKSRSSAAARVKLLEDAGYKAIVQKSAPVEWPNGDEQKVNGSQAGEVLAAIKTLVRHGVIKSADEIL
;
A
#
# COMPACT_ATOMS: atom_id res chain seq x y z
N MET A 1 -15.75 26.86 -2.37
CA MET A 1 -15.95 25.42 -2.09
C MET A 1 -14.63 24.71 -2.40
N MET A 2 -13.84 24.32 -1.40
CA MET A 2 -12.63 23.53 -1.67
C MET A 2 -13.07 22.13 -2.09
N LYS A 3 -12.60 21.65 -3.25
CA LYS A 3 -12.86 20.27 -3.70
C LYS A 3 -12.10 19.34 -2.77
N GLU A 4 -12.78 18.59 -1.92
CA GLU A 4 -12.17 17.47 -1.21
C GLU A 4 -11.51 16.54 -2.22
N THR A 5 -10.18 16.48 -2.19
CA THR A 5 -9.41 15.57 -3.05
C THR A 5 -9.30 14.25 -2.32
N SER A 6 -10.36 13.46 -2.33
CA SER A 6 -10.33 12.13 -1.73
C SER A 6 -9.60 11.15 -2.63
N LEU A 7 -8.76 10.31 -2.03
CA LEU A 7 -8.15 9.15 -2.66
C LEU A 7 -9.01 7.92 -2.40
N TYR A 8 -8.90 6.94 -3.29
CA TYR A 8 -9.60 5.67 -3.20
C TYR A 8 -8.58 4.53 -3.30
N ARG A 9 -8.84 3.41 -2.65
CA ARG A 9 -8.06 2.17 -2.84
C ARG A 9 -8.99 0.98 -2.96
N ALA A 10 -8.51 -0.08 -3.60
CA ALA A 10 -9.11 -1.39 -3.45
C ALA A 10 -8.57 -1.98 -2.15
N HIS A 11 -9.44 -2.24 -1.18
CA HIS A 11 -9.07 -2.82 0.10
C HIS A 11 -9.54 -4.27 0.12
N ILE A 12 -8.59 -5.20 0.26
CA ILE A 12 -8.89 -6.61 0.42
C ILE A 12 -9.45 -6.83 1.82
N VAL A 13 -10.60 -7.49 1.88
CA VAL A 13 -11.29 -7.90 3.11
C VAL A 13 -11.03 -9.37 3.39
N GLU A 14 -10.90 -10.19 2.34
CA GLU A 14 -10.64 -11.63 2.44
C GLU A 14 -9.81 -12.08 1.23
N GLU A 15 -8.77 -12.87 1.49
CA GLU A 15 -7.95 -13.50 0.46
C GLU A 15 -8.57 -14.86 0.04
N PRO A 16 -8.44 -15.26 -1.23
CA PRO A 16 -8.85 -16.60 -1.64
C PRO A 16 -7.91 -17.66 -1.06
N GLU A 17 -8.35 -18.91 -1.07
CA GLU A 17 -7.43 -20.03 -0.86
C GLU A 17 -6.48 -20.17 -2.06
N PHE A 18 -5.24 -20.56 -1.77
CA PHE A 18 -4.20 -20.76 -2.78
C PHE A 18 -3.82 -22.24 -2.89
N GLU A 19 -3.58 -22.68 -4.12
CA GLU A 19 -2.95 -23.96 -4.41
C GLU A 19 -1.56 -23.78 -5.01
N ARG A 20 -0.70 -24.78 -4.78
CA ARG A 20 0.64 -24.82 -5.37
C ARG A 20 0.58 -25.47 -6.74
N TYR A 21 1.32 -24.91 -7.68
CA TYR A 21 1.43 -25.44 -9.04
C TYR A 21 2.79 -25.09 -9.65
N TYR A 22 3.10 -25.77 -10.75
CA TYR A 22 4.29 -25.45 -11.54
C TYR A 22 3.91 -24.47 -12.65
N ALA A 23 4.50 -23.27 -12.60
CA ALA A 23 4.40 -22.28 -13.67
C ALA A 23 5.66 -22.31 -14.54
N PHE A 24 5.51 -21.96 -15.82
CA PHE A 24 6.61 -21.59 -16.70
C PHE A 24 6.72 -20.07 -16.82
N ASP A 25 7.93 -19.56 -16.99
CA ASP A 25 8.21 -18.16 -17.30
C ASP A 25 9.24 -18.12 -18.41
N GLU A 26 8.88 -17.59 -19.59
CA GLU A 26 9.80 -17.54 -20.74
C GLU A 26 11.04 -16.68 -20.47
N ARG A 27 11.02 -15.82 -19.44
CA ARG A 27 12.20 -15.05 -19.01
C ARG A 27 13.26 -15.92 -18.34
N TYR A 28 12.88 -17.10 -17.84
CA TYR A 28 13.74 -18.06 -17.14
C TYR A 28 13.54 -19.48 -17.71
N PRO A 29 13.96 -19.71 -18.97
CA PRO A 29 13.68 -20.95 -19.67
C PRO A 29 14.35 -22.15 -18.99
N GLY A 30 13.58 -23.21 -18.72
CA GLY A 30 14.07 -24.47 -18.16
C GLY A 30 13.92 -24.64 -16.65
N GLU A 31 13.56 -23.57 -15.92
CA GLU A 31 13.30 -23.66 -14.48
C GLU A 31 11.82 -23.98 -14.20
N ARG A 32 11.56 -25.13 -13.56
CA ARG A 32 10.23 -25.43 -12.98
C ARG A 32 10.20 -24.94 -11.55
N ILE A 33 9.73 -23.71 -11.36
CA ILE A 33 9.56 -23.10 -10.04
C ILE A 33 8.12 -23.37 -9.58
N GLU A 34 7.98 -23.78 -8.32
CA GLU A 34 6.68 -23.92 -7.67
C GLU A 34 6.15 -22.53 -7.28
N TRP A 35 4.92 -22.23 -7.68
CA TRP A 35 4.23 -20.97 -7.40
C TRP A 35 2.88 -21.23 -6.76
N GLY A 36 2.31 -20.19 -6.13
CA GLY A 36 0.94 -20.19 -5.66
C GLY A 36 0.01 -19.51 -6.66
N LYS A 37 -1.21 -20.05 -6.83
CA LYS A 37 -2.30 -19.39 -7.54
C LYS A 37 -3.60 -19.49 -6.73
N PRO A 38 -4.55 -18.56 -6.87
CA PRO A 38 -5.89 -18.72 -6.32
C PRO A 38 -6.56 -19.98 -6.85
N ILE A 39 -7.23 -20.73 -5.98
CA ILE A 39 -7.98 -21.91 -6.38
C ILE A 39 -9.05 -21.51 -7.41
N GLY A 40 -9.12 -22.25 -8.51
CA GLY A 40 -10.06 -22.00 -9.61
C GLY A 40 -9.61 -20.93 -10.61
N TRP A 41 -8.47 -20.27 -10.39
CA TRP A 41 -7.87 -19.40 -11.39
C TRP A 41 -7.10 -20.23 -12.43
N GLU A 42 -7.34 -19.92 -13.71
CA GLU A 42 -6.56 -20.44 -14.84
C GLU A 42 -6.19 -19.29 -15.78
N PRO A 43 -4.95 -19.25 -16.31
CA PRO A 43 -4.55 -18.22 -17.24
C PRO A 43 -5.23 -18.44 -18.60
N SER A 44 -5.84 -17.38 -19.15
CA SER A 44 -6.36 -17.42 -20.52
C SER A 44 -5.22 -17.44 -21.55
N LYS A 45 -5.54 -17.83 -22.79
CA LYS A 45 -4.56 -17.77 -23.89
C LYS A 45 -3.99 -16.36 -24.08
N GLU A 46 -4.85 -15.36 -24.04
CA GLU A 46 -4.49 -13.94 -24.12
C GLU A 46 -3.56 -13.52 -22.98
N TYR A 47 -3.78 -14.04 -21.76
CA TYR A 47 -2.90 -13.80 -20.62
C TYR A 47 -1.49 -14.32 -20.89
N VAL A 48 -1.40 -15.58 -21.33
CA VAL A 48 -0.11 -16.23 -21.65
C VAL A 48 0.60 -15.51 -22.79
N GLU A 49 -0.13 -15.15 -23.85
CA GLU A 49 0.45 -14.42 -24.99
C GLU A 49 1.00 -13.05 -24.59
N ARG A 50 0.30 -12.34 -23.70
CA ARG A 50 0.67 -11.00 -23.24
C ARG A 50 1.83 -11.02 -22.24
N PHE A 51 1.78 -11.92 -21.26
CA PHE A 51 2.74 -11.94 -20.16
C PHE A 51 3.89 -12.94 -20.35
N LYS A 52 3.81 -13.80 -21.38
CA LYS A 52 4.81 -14.84 -21.67
C LYS A 52 5.04 -15.80 -20.51
N THR A 53 3.98 -16.04 -19.73
CA THR A 53 3.99 -16.90 -18.54
C THR A 53 2.57 -17.34 -18.21
N ASN A 54 2.44 -18.50 -17.55
CA ASN A 54 1.21 -18.94 -16.90
C ASN A 54 1.25 -18.68 -15.37
N LYS A 55 2.25 -17.94 -14.89
CA LYS A 55 2.39 -17.53 -13.49
C LYS A 55 1.25 -16.58 -13.09
N TRP A 56 0.64 -16.81 -11.94
CA TRP A 56 -0.26 -15.84 -11.32
C TRP A 56 0.51 -14.56 -10.97
N ILE A 57 0.14 -13.46 -11.61
CA ILE A 57 0.66 -12.13 -11.30
C ILE A 57 -0.40 -11.40 -10.49
N GLU A 58 -0.18 -11.33 -9.19
CA GLU A 58 -1.09 -10.66 -8.28
C GLU A 58 -1.20 -9.15 -8.62
N PRO A 59 -2.43 -8.60 -8.71
CA PRO A 59 -2.62 -7.17 -8.91
C PRO A 59 -2.04 -6.36 -7.74
N ALA A 60 -1.30 -5.29 -8.03
CA ALA A 60 -0.74 -4.42 -6.97
C ALA A 60 -1.83 -3.89 -6.00
N THR A 61 -1.66 -4.12 -4.71
CA THR A 61 -2.66 -3.82 -3.66
C THR A 61 -2.39 -2.51 -2.92
N ASP A 62 -1.21 -1.92 -3.10
CA ASP A 62 -0.73 -0.69 -2.47
C ASP A 62 -1.14 0.59 -3.21
N LYS A 63 -1.80 0.46 -4.37
CA LYS A 63 -2.09 1.59 -5.25
C LYS A 63 -3.30 2.42 -4.78
N TRP A 64 -3.10 3.73 -4.72
CA TRP A 64 -4.15 4.73 -4.54
C TRP A 64 -4.63 5.30 -5.88
N PHE A 65 -5.91 5.63 -5.95
CA PHE A 65 -6.61 6.14 -7.12
C PHE A 65 -7.26 7.49 -6.81
N LYS A 66 -7.22 8.41 -7.78
CA LYS A 66 -7.90 9.71 -7.67
C LYS A 66 -9.40 9.65 -7.97
N SER A 67 -9.90 8.51 -8.45
CA SER A 67 -11.30 8.31 -8.79
C SER A 67 -11.83 7.01 -8.19
N ARG A 68 -13.10 7.04 -7.76
CA ARG A 68 -13.81 5.87 -7.24
C ARG A 68 -13.93 4.77 -8.31
N SER A 69 -14.20 5.15 -9.56
CA SER A 69 -14.37 4.20 -10.67
C SER A 69 -13.08 3.43 -11.00
N SER A 70 -11.92 4.08 -10.94
CA SER A 70 -10.64 3.38 -11.13
C SER A 70 -10.34 2.40 -9.99
N ALA A 71 -10.67 2.74 -8.74
CA ALA A 71 -10.58 1.80 -7.63
C ALA A 71 -11.57 0.64 -7.77
N ALA A 72 -12.80 0.91 -8.25
CA ALA A 72 -13.80 -0.13 -8.51
C ALA A 72 -13.36 -1.12 -9.60
N ALA A 73 -12.72 -0.65 -10.66
CA ALA A 73 -12.15 -1.53 -11.68
C ALA A 73 -11.06 -2.44 -11.10
N ARG A 74 -10.28 -1.96 -10.13
CA ARG A 74 -9.30 -2.78 -9.41
C ARG A 74 -9.95 -3.81 -8.49
N VAL A 75 -11.01 -3.43 -7.77
CA VAL A 75 -11.80 -4.38 -6.96
C VAL A 75 -12.33 -5.51 -7.82
N LYS A 76 -12.93 -5.20 -8.98
CA LYS A 76 -13.44 -6.23 -9.89
C LYS A 76 -12.35 -7.23 -10.34
N LEU A 77 -11.15 -6.75 -10.66
CA LEU A 77 -10.03 -7.63 -11.02
C LEU A 77 -9.60 -8.56 -9.89
N LEU A 78 -9.71 -8.11 -8.63
CA LEU A 78 -9.43 -8.94 -7.45
C LEU A 78 -10.57 -9.94 -7.22
N GLU A 79 -11.83 -9.52 -7.37
CA GLU A 79 -13.01 -10.41 -7.26
C GLU A 79 -13.02 -11.50 -8.33
N ASP A 80 -12.67 -11.17 -9.58
CA ASP A 80 -12.52 -12.14 -10.67
C ASP A 80 -11.41 -13.19 -10.37
N ALA A 81 -10.49 -12.88 -9.44
CA ALA A 81 -9.44 -13.77 -8.97
C ALA A 81 -9.78 -14.46 -7.62
N GLY A 82 -11.01 -14.31 -7.12
CA GLY A 82 -11.50 -14.96 -5.91
C GLY A 82 -11.34 -14.18 -4.61
N TYR A 83 -10.75 -12.97 -4.64
CA TYR A 83 -10.64 -12.12 -3.45
C TYR A 83 -11.98 -11.49 -3.12
N LYS A 84 -12.21 -11.16 -1.84
CA LYS A 84 -13.26 -10.20 -1.46
C LYS A 84 -12.61 -8.85 -1.23
N ALA A 85 -12.99 -7.84 -2.02
CA ALA A 85 -12.41 -6.51 -1.92
C ALA A 85 -13.50 -5.43 -1.98
N ILE A 86 -13.22 -4.28 -1.37
CA ILE A 86 -14.11 -3.12 -1.36
C ILE A 86 -13.40 -1.86 -1.85
N VAL A 87 -14.16 -0.88 -2.33
CA VAL A 87 -13.61 0.46 -2.59
C VAL A 87 -13.61 1.24 -1.29
N GLN A 88 -12.42 1.52 -0.76
CA GLN A 88 -12.25 2.36 0.41
C GLN A 88 -11.91 3.79 0.00
N LYS A 89 -12.66 4.78 0.50
CA LYS A 89 -12.36 6.21 0.36
C LYS A 89 -11.43 6.64 1.51
N SER A 90 -10.41 7.45 1.22
CA SER A 90 -9.58 8.08 2.24
C SER A 90 -10.42 9.05 3.07
N ALA A 91 -10.31 8.98 4.39
CA ALA A 91 -10.83 10.02 5.26
C ALA A 91 -9.89 11.24 5.20
N PRO A 92 -10.43 12.47 5.18
CA PRO A 92 -9.63 13.65 5.49
C PRO A 92 -9.01 13.50 6.88
N VAL A 93 -7.78 13.95 7.05
CA VAL A 93 -7.22 14.15 8.38
C VAL A 93 -7.81 15.46 8.91
N GLU A 94 -8.63 15.37 9.94
CA GLU A 94 -9.08 16.55 10.68
C GLU A 94 -8.12 16.78 11.84
N TRP A 95 -7.37 17.88 11.78
CA TRP A 95 -6.58 18.35 12.91
C TRP A 95 -7.50 19.12 13.87
N PRO A 96 -7.33 18.99 15.20
CA PRO A 96 -8.00 19.86 16.15
C PRO A 96 -7.67 21.33 15.84
N ASN A 97 -8.68 22.21 15.96
CA ASN A 97 -8.48 23.64 15.76
C ASN A 97 -7.37 24.17 16.68
N GLY A 98 -6.27 24.63 16.09
CA GLY A 98 -5.12 25.19 16.82
C GLY A 98 -3.81 24.41 16.67
N ASP A 99 -3.85 23.18 16.13
CA ASP A 99 -2.67 22.31 16.02
C ASP A 99 -1.94 22.41 14.66
N GLU A 100 -2.47 23.20 13.71
CA GLU A 100 -1.77 23.53 12.46
C GLU A 100 -0.70 24.62 12.70
N GLN A 101 0.33 24.31 13.50
CA GLN A 101 1.55 25.10 13.49
C GLN A 101 2.50 24.58 12.41
N LYS A 102 2.73 25.41 11.38
CA LYS A 102 3.88 25.21 10.50
C LYS A 102 5.15 25.35 11.33
N VAL A 103 5.77 24.23 11.67
CA VAL A 103 7.10 24.24 12.26
C VAL A 103 8.05 24.70 11.17
N ASN A 104 8.61 25.91 11.32
CA ASN A 104 9.63 26.37 10.39
C ASN A 104 10.85 25.46 10.56
N GLY A 105 11.44 24.96 9.48
CA GLY A 105 12.48 23.93 9.55
C GLY A 105 13.70 24.32 10.40
N SER A 106 13.96 25.63 10.53
CA SER A 106 14.98 26.18 11.43
C SER A 106 14.66 25.96 12.92
N GLN A 107 13.40 26.14 13.32
CA GLN A 107 12.96 26.00 14.71
C GLN A 107 13.07 24.55 15.19
N ALA A 108 12.75 23.57 14.33
CA ALA A 108 12.93 22.16 14.66
C ALA A 108 14.40 21.79 14.90
N GLY A 109 15.31 22.37 14.11
CA GLY A 109 16.75 22.18 14.28
C GLY A 109 17.29 22.82 15.58
N GLU A 110 16.83 24.02 15.90
CA GLU A 110 17.18 24.75 17.13
C GLU A 110 16.69 24.01 18.39
N VAL A 111 15.44 23.54 18.38
CA VAL A 111 14.87 22.75 19.49
C VAL A 111 15.67 21.47 19.68
N LEU A 112 15.99 20.74 18.61
CA LEU A 112 16.79 19.52 18.70
C LEU A 112 18.20 19.79 19.26
N ALA A 113 18.84 20.90 18.87
CA ALA A 113 20.14 21.29 19.38
C ALA A 113 20.10 21.64 20.88
N ALA A 114 19.05 22.35 21.31
CA ALA A 114 18.81 22.66 22.71
C ALA A 114 18.60 21.40 23.55
N ILE A 115 17.75 20.47 23.10
CA ILE A 115 17.50 19.18 23.77
C ILE A 115 18.80 18.38 23.91
N LYS A 116 19.60 18.29 22.85
CA LYS A 116 20.91 17.60 22.90
C LYS A 116 21.86 18.23 23.92
N THR A 117 21.81 19.54 24.08
CA THR A 117 22.64 20.26 25.05
C THR A 117 22.20 19.93 26.47
N LEU A 118 20.89 19.94 26.74
CA LEU A 118 20.33 19.61 28.05
C LEU A 118 20.64 18.15 28.46
N VAL A 119 20.50 17.20 27.53
CA VAL A 119 20.87 15.79 27.76
C VAL A 119 22.36 15.66 28.06
N ARG A 120 23.22 16.33 27.27
CA ARG A 120 24.68 16.29 27.47
C ARG A 120 25.10 16.81 28.85
N HIS A 121 24.40 17.83 29.36
CA HIS A 121 24.65 18.40 30.69
C HIS A 121 23.91 17.68 31.82
N GLY A 122 23.17 16.60 31.52
CA GLY A 122 22.45 15.82 32.51
C GLY A 122 21.27 16.56 33.15
N VAL A 123 20.79 17.63 32.53
CA VAL A 123 19.64 18.41 33.00
C VAL A 123 18.35 17.61 32.82
N ILE A 124 18.28 16.83 31.73
CA ILE A 124 17.22 15.87 31.42
C ILE A 124 17.87 14.56 30.98
N LYS A 125 17.18 13.43 31.17
CA LYS A 125 17.70 12.11 30.75
C LYS A 125 17.36 11.80 29.30
N SER A 126 16.20 12.25 28.82
CA SER A 126 15.76 12.08 27.43
C SER A 126 14.83 13.22 27.01
N ALA A 127 14.59 13.33 25.70
CA ALA A 127 13.64 14.30 25.15
C ALA A 127 12.21 14.11 25.67
N ASP A 128 11.87 12.89 26.11
CA ASP A 128 10.53 12.53 26.60
C ASP A 128 10.19 13.15 27.96
N GLU A 129 11.19 13.67 28.69
CA GLU A 129 10.97 14.35 29.98
C GLU A 129 10.49 15.82 29.81
N ILE A 130 10.38 16.32 28.58
CA ILE A 130 9.96 17.71 28.27
C ILE A 130 8.46 17.81 27.94
N LEU A 131 7.76 16.68 27.75
CA LEU A 131 6.33 16.58 27.47
C LEU A 131 5.52 16.29 28.74
#